data_AF-A0A929M843-F1
#
_entry.id   AF-A0A929M843-F1
#
_cell.length_a   1.000
_cell.length_b   1.000
_cell.length_c   1.000
_cell.angle_alpha   90.00
_cell.angle_beta   90.00
_cell.angle_gamma   90.00
#
_symmetry.space_group_name_H-M   'P 1'
#
loop_
_entity.id
_entity.type
_entity.pdbx_description
1 polymer ?
#
loop_
_entity_poly.entity_id
_entity_poly.type
_entity_poly.pdbx_seq_one_letter_code
_entity_poly.pdbx_strand_id
1 'polypeptide(L)'
;WLYKANDGRQVLNFPTKKHWRDPSKMSYIKAGLEKFANTYTSKKIEHIAFPLLGAANGGLDKDEVINLMMEFLEPLNIECEIWEFDENASDDLYDDFALNFDINELKRQTKTLGVKNIRFQAIKDAIDSGLYHSLSSLLKAPGIGDKSLEACFRLVKSMPQRLF
;
A
#
# COMPACT_ATOMS: atom_id res chain seq x y z
N TRP A 1 -0.66 20.31 -5.56
CA TRP A 1 -1.12 19.50 -4.41
C TRP A 1 -2.14 18.48 -4.89
N LEU A 2 -3.16 18.86 -5.68
CA LEU A 2 -3.99 17.89 -6.41
C LEU A 2 -3.42 17.61 -7.81
N TYR A 3 -3.07 16.36 -8.10
CA TYR A 3 -2.68 15.86 -9.43
C TYR A 3 -3.87 15.14 -10.07
N LYS A 4 -4.00 15.23 -11.40
CA LYS A 4 -5.07 14.57 -12.16
C LYS A 4 -4.43 13.67 -13.22
N ALA A 5 -4.69 12.38 -13.14
CA ALA A 5 -4.26 11.39 -14.11
C ALA A 5 -5.16 11.39 -15.35
N ASN A 6 -4.66 10.86 -16.46
CA ASN A 6 -5.41 10.80 -17.73
C ASN A 6 -6.62 9.86 -17.68
N ASP A 7 -6.65 8.92 -16.73
CA ASP A 7 -7.75 7.98 -16.50
C ASP A 7 -8.81 8.50 -15.51
N GLY A 8 -8.77 9.79 -15.19
CA GLY A 8 -9.76 10.44 -14.31
C GLY A 8 -9.42 10.37 -12.82
N ARG A 9 -8.43 9.56 -12.40
CA ARG A 9 -8.01 9.49 -11.00
C ARG A 9 -7.36 10.79 -10.55
N GLN A 10 -7.57 11.14 -9.28
CA GLN A 10 -6.96 12.31 -8.66
C GLN A 10 -6.08 11.88 -7.48
N VAL A 11 -4.91 12.50 -7.36
CA VAL A 11 -3.96 12.25 -6.26
C VAL A 11 -3.74 13.52 -5.48
N LEU A 12 -4.18 13.53 -4.23
CA LEU A 12 -3.95 14.62 -3.27
C LEU A 12 -2.60 14.38 -2.57
N ASN A 13 -1.64 15.24 -2.85
CA ASN A 13 -0.35 15.28 -2.16
C ASN A 13 -0.52 16.04 -0.84
N PHE A 14 -0.53 15.29 0.26
CA PHE A 14 -0.69 15.82 1.61
C PHE A 14 0.67 15.93 2.31
N PRO A 15 1.29 17.12 2.41
CA PRO A 15 2.58 17.27 3.06
C PRO A 15 2.44 17.13 4.58
N THR A 16 2.98 16.04 5.14
CA THR A 16 2.98 15.78 6.59
C THR A 16 4.29 16.22 7.26
N LYS A 17 5.30 16.66 6.50
CA LYS A 17 6.62 17.08 6.97
C LYS A 17 7.19 18.18 6.09
N LYS A 18 8.14 18.95 6.63
CA LYS A 18 8.94 19.92 5.85
C LYS A 18 10.16 19.27 5.21
N HIS A 19 10.88 18.46 5.97
CA HIS A 19 12.02 17.69 5.51
C HIS A 19 11.80 16.22 5.85
N TRP A 20 12.24 15.30 4.99
CA TRP A 20 11.94 13.87 5.12
C TRP A 20 12.55 13.24 6.38
N ARG A 21 13.67 13.78 6.87
CA ARG A 21 14.35 13.35 8.10
C ARG A 21 13.67 13.80 9.40
N ASP A 22 12.83 14.82 9.35
CA ASP A 22 12.23 15.41 10.55
C ASP A 22 10.98 14.63 10.97
N PRO A 23 10.57 14.66 12.25
CA PRO A 23 9.27 14.13 12.66
C PRO A 23 8.12 14.96 12.05
N SER A 24 6.93 14.36 11.99
CA SER A 24 5.72 15.09 11.63
C SER A 24 5.25 15.96 12.81
N LYS A 25 4.24 16.80 12.57
CA LYS A 25 3.66 17.69 13.59
C LYS A 25 2.15 17.75 13.36
N MET A 26 1.37 17.71 14.44
CA MET A 26 -0.09 17.89 14.39
C MET A 26 -0.50 19.18 13.66
N SER A 27 0.30 20.25 13.76
CA SER A 27 0.07 21.50 13.03
C SER A 27 0.10 21.35 11.51
N TYR A 28 0.91 20.43 10.97
CA TYR A 28 0.95 20.16 9.53
C TYR A 28 -0.29 19.42 9.08
N ILE A 29 -0.77 18.46 9.88
CA ILE A 29 -1.98 17.70 9.61
C ILE A 29 -3.19 18.63 9.64
N LYS A 30 -3.32 19.43 10.71
CA LYS A 30 -4.41 20.41 10.86
C LYS A 30 -4.47 21.38 9.67
N ALA A 31 -3.35 21.99 9.29
CA ALA A 31 -3.31 22.93 8.17
C ALA A 31 -3.66 22.29 6.82
N GLY A 32 -3.28 21.02 6.62
CA GLY A 32 -3.64 20.28 5.41
C GLY A 32 -5.13 19.91 5.35
N LEU A 33 -5.70 19.48 6.48
CA LEU A 33 -7.12 19.17 6.61
C LEU A 33 -8.00 20.42 6.44
N GLU A 34 -7.62 21.53 7.07
CA GLU A 34 -8.30 22.82 6.90
C GLU A 34 -8.29 23.27 5.43
N LYS A 35 -7.15 23.16 4.76
CA LYS A 35 -7.06 23.46 3.32
C LYS A 35 -7.95 22.53 2.49
N PHE A 36 -7.99 21.24 2.83
CA PHE A 36 -8.83 20.27 2.13
C PHE A 36 -10.31 20.62 2.29
N ALA A 37 -10.79 20.76 3.52
CA ALA A 37 -12.16 21.15 3.85
C ALA A 37 -12.59 22.45 3.14
N ASN A 38 -11.69 23.43 3.06
CA ASN A 38 -11.98 24.71 2.40
C ASN A 38 -11.98 24.64 0.86
N THR A 39 -11.48 23.58 0.24
CA THR A 39 -11.25 23.57 -1.21
C THR A 39 -11.84 22.38 -1.97
N TYR A 40 -12.21 21.27 -1.30
CA TYR A 40 -12.64 20.03 -1.95
C TYR A 40 -13.78 20.25 -2.97
N THR A 41 -14.81 21.03 -2.62
CA THR A 41 -15.95 21.35 -3.50
C THR A 41 -15.49 22.07 -4.77
N SER A 42 -14.65 23.09 -4.64
CA SER A 42 -14.10 23.84 -5.79
C SER A 42 -13.21 22.97 -6.69
N LYS A 43 -12.66 21.89 -6.13
CA LYS A 43 -11.83 20.93 -6.85
C LYS A 43 -12.62 19.78 -7.46
N LYS A 44 -13.93 19.71 -7.22
CA LYS A 44 -14.83 18.64 -7.65
C LYS A 44 -14.35 17.28 -7.13
N ILE A 45 -13.98 17.24 -5.86
CA ILE A 45 -13.69 15.99 -5.15
C ILE A 45 -15.01 15.53 -4.54
N GLU A 46 -15.45 14.34 -4.93
CA GLU A 46 -16.74 13.76 -4.51
C GLU A 46 -16.57 12.66 -3.45
N HIS A 47 -15.41 12.00 -3.47
CA HIS A 47 -15.00 10.96 -2.53
C HIS A 47 -13.47 11.06 -2.33
N ILE A 48 -12.99 10.63 -1.17
CA ILE A 48 -11.55 10.60 -0.88
C ILE A 48 -11.18 9.50 0.12
N ALA A 49 -10.04 8.86 -0.13
CA ALA A 49 -9.40 7.97 0.82
C ALA A 49 -8.11 8.62 1.35
N PHE A 50 -7.97 8.67 2.68
CA PHE A 50 -6.76 9.12 3.36
C PHE A 50 -6.06 7.94 4.05
N PRO A 51 -4.73 7.85 4.01
CA PRO A 51 -4.00 7.04 4.98
C PRO A 51 -3.97 7.75 6.34
N LEU A 52 -3.53 7.05 7.40
CA LEU A 52 -3.15 7.70 8.66
C LEU A 52 -2.03 8.74 8.45
N LEU A 53 -2.36 10.02 8.66
CA LEU A 53 -1.50 11.13 8.28
C LEU A 53 -0.42 11.40 9.34
N GLY A 54 0.83 11.09 9.00
CA GLY A 54 1.98 11.41 9.85
C GLY A 54 2.17 10.50 11.06
N ALA A 55 1.32 9.48 11.25
CA ALA A 55 1.43 8.52 12.36
C ALA A 55 2.62 7.55 12.21
N ALA A 56 2.85 7.01 11.00
CA ALA A 56 3.90 6.01 10.76
C ALA A 56 5.33 6.59 10.84
N ASN A 57 5.98 6.86 9.70
CA ASN A 57 7.33 7.44 9.68
C ASN A 57 7.40 8.86 10.30
N GLY A 58 6.26 9.47 10.57
CA GLY A 58 6.17 10.78 11.21
C GLY A 58 6.11 10.74 12.74
N GLY A 59 5.80 9.58 13.34
CA GLY A 59 5.81 9.37 14.78
C GLY A 59 4.72 10.11 15.56
N LEU A 60 3.64 10.54 14.90
CA LEU A 60 2.48 11.08 15.61
C LEU A 60 1.68 9.94 16.26
N ASP A 61 1.05 10.24 17.38
CA ASP A 61 0.13 9.30 18.00
C ASP A 61 -1.07 9.03 17.07
N LYS A 62 -1.39 7.75 16.91
CA LYS A 62 -2.44 7.31 15.97
C LYS A 62 -3.81 7.87 16.39
N ASP A 63 -4.16 7.75 17.66
CA ASP A 63 -5.49 8.11 18.16
C ASP A 63 -5.66 9.63 18.12
N GLU A 64 -4.62 10.40 18.45
CA GLU A 64 -4.61 11.86 18.28
C GLU A 64 -4.84 12.28 16.82
N VAL A 65 -4.17 11.62 15.87
CA VAL A 65 -4.32 11.91 14.43
C VAL A 65 -5.73 11.56 13.95
N ILE A 66 -6.25 10.38 14.31
CA ILE A 66 -7.61 9.97 13.93
C ILE A 66 -8.64 10.96 14.46
N ASN A 67 -8.55 11.32 15.74
CA ASN A 67 -9.46 12.28 16.35
C ASN A 67 -9.45 13.63 15.62
N LEU A 68 -8.25 14.15 15.29
CA LEU A 68 -8.13 15.37 14.50
C LEU A 68 -8.70 15.22 13.08
N MET A 69 -8.48 14.07 12.43
CA MET A 69 -9.03 13.82 11.09
C MET A 69 -10.56 13.79 11.13
N MET A 70 -11.17 13.11 12.10
CA MET A 70 -12.63 13.06 12.24
C MET A 70 -13.22 14.46 12.48
N GLU A 71 -12.60 15.28 13.34
CA GLU A 71 -13.04 16.67 13.60
C GLU A 71 -13.21 17.49 12.30
N PHE A 72 -12.33 17.29 11.32
CA PHE A 72 -12.35 18.01 10.06
C PHE A 72 -13.14 17.33 8.95
N LEU A 73 -13.19 15.99 8.94
CA LEU A 73 -13.75 15.21 7.84
C LEU A 73 -15.23 14.85 8.03
N GLU A 74 -15.67 14.53 9.26
CA GLU A 74 -17.07 14.18 9.54
C GLU A 74 -18.08 15.26 9.13
N PRO A 75 -17.80 16.58 9.31
CA PRO A 75 -18.75 17.61 8.92
C PRO A 75 -18.86 17.82 7.40
N LEU A 76 -18.00 17.19 6.60
CA LEU A 76 -17.97 17.39 5.15
C LEU A 76 -19.06 16.58 4.46
N ASN A 77 -19.69 17.16 3.45
CA ASN A 77 -20.72 16.49 2.66
C ASN A 77 -20.11 15.66 1.51
N ILE A 78 -19.14 14.80 1.83
CA ILE A 78 -18.47 13.87 0.91
C ILE A 78 -18.10 12.58 1.63
N GLU A 79 -17.98 11.49 0.89
CA GLU A 79 -17.49 10.23 1.43
C GLU A 79 -15.99 10.33 1.70
N CYS A 80 -15.61 10.10 2.95
CA CYS A 80 -14.22 10.10 3.41
C CYS A 80 -13.89 8.76 4.07
N GLU A 81 -12.87 8.09 3.56
CA GLU A 81 -12.34 6.87 4.14
C GLU A 81 -10.98 7.13 4.79
N ILE A 82 -10.74 6.54 5.96
CA ILE A 82 -9.43 6.54 6.61
C ILE A 82 -8.92 5.10 6.62
N TRP A 83 -7.84 4.87 5.89
CA TRP A 83 -7.23 3.55 5.75
C TRP A 83 -6.06 3.41 6.72
N GLU A 84 -6.07 2.32 7.47
CA GLU A 84 -4.95 1.84 8.25
C GLU A 84 -4.29 0.66 7.55
N PHE A 85 -2.96 0.59 7.63
CA PHE A 85 -2.23 -0.58 7.17
C PHE A 85 -2.38 -1.71 8.19
N ASP A 86 -2.99 -2.80 7.77
CA ASP A 86 -2.98 -4.07 8.48
C ASP A 86 -2.01 -5.03 7.77
N GLU A 87 -1.00 -5.50 8.51
CA GLU A 87 0.00 -6.42 7.98
C GLU A 87 -0.54 -7.84 7.75
N ASN A 88 -1.70 -8.16 8.34
CA ASN A 88 -2.38 -9.44 8.24
C ASN A 88 -3.62 -9.38 7.34
N ALA A 89 -3.90 -8.23 6.71
CA ALA A 89 -4.98 -8.13 5.74
C ALA A 89 -4.75 -9.14 4.59
N SER A 90 -5.84 -9.82 4.18
CA SER A 90 -5.82 -10.72 3.04
C SER A 90 -5.41 -9.93 1.79
N ASP A 91 -4.51 -10.52 1.01
CA ASP A 91 -4.12 -10.04 -0.30
C ASP A 91 -4.57 -11.11 -1.30
N ASP A 92 -5.71 -10.88 -1.96
CA ASP A 92 -6.30 -11.83 -2.92
C ASP A 92 -5.27 -12.31 -3.95
N LEU A 93 -4.34 -11.43 -4.30
CA LEU A 93 -3.26 -11.70 -5.23
C LEU A 93 -2.20 -12.63 -4.63
N TYR A 94 -1.93 -12.53 -3.33
CA TYR A 94 -1.11 -13.51 -2.61
C TYR A 94 -1.84 -14.84 -2.43
N ASP A 95 -3.14 -14.81 -2.10
CA ASP A 95 -3.93 -16.02 -1.89
C ASP A 95 -3.98 -16.85 -3.19
N ASP A 96 -4.26 -16.21 -4.33
CA ASP A 96 -4.19 -16.85 -5.65
C ASP A 96 -2.77 -17.34 -5.96
N PHE A 97 -1.74 -16.57 -5.64
CA PHE A 97 -0.35 -16.96 -5.85
C PHE A 97 0.03 -18.21 -5.04
N ALA A 98 -0.33 -18.24 -3.75
CA ALA A 98 -0.04 -19.32 -2.82
C ALA A 98 -0.80 -20.60 -3.21
N LEU A 99 -2.10 -20.48 -3.54
CA LEU A 99 -2.94 -21.59 -3.97
C LEU A 99 -2.43 -22.25 -5.26
N ASN A 100 -1.91 -21.45 -6.19
CA ASN A 100 -1.42 -21.93 -7.49
C ASN A 100 0.10 -22.05 -7.56
N PHE A 101 0.79 -22.01 -6.41
CA PHE A 101 2.25 -21.99 -6.38
C PHE A 101 2.85 -23.33 -6.85
N ASP A 102 3.59 -23.28 -7.97
CA ASP A 102 4.42 -24.38 -8.44
C ASP A 102 5.86 -23.90 -8.66
N ILE A 103 6.79 -24.56 -7.94
CA ILE A 103 8.22 -24.25 -8.00
C ILE A 103 8.81 -24.45 -9.40
N ASN A 104 8.34 -25.43 -10.16
CA ASN A 104 8.82 -25.73 -11.52
C ASN A 104 8.29 -24.70 -12.51
N GLU A 105 7.03 -24.29 -12.34
CA GLU A 105 6.44 -23.21 -13.13
C GLU A 105 7.17 -21.90 -12.90
N LEU A 106 7.41 -21.54 -11.64
CA LEU A 106 8.16 -20.34 -11.28
C LEU A 106 9.59 -20.37 -11.85
N LYS A 107 10.28 -21.52 -11.82
CA LYS A 107 11.61 -21.68 -12.47
C LYS A 107 11.54 -21.46 -13.98
N ARG A 108 10.50 -21.97 -14.66
CA ARG A 108 10.31 -21.81 -16.10
C ARG A 108 10.06 -20.34 -16.46
N GLN A 109 9.15 -19.68 -15.75
CA GLN A 109 8.78 -18.29 -16.04
C GLN A 109 9.89 -17.31 -15.71
N THR A 110 10.58 -17.47 -14.57
CA THR A 110 11.71 -16.59 -14.21
C THR A 110 12.85 -16.67 -15.23
N LYS A 111 13.11 -17.85 -15.81
CA LYS A 111 14.06 -18.02 -16.91
C LYS A 111 13.64 -17.22 -18.15
N THR A 112 12.38 -17.31 -18.56
CA THR A 112 11.83 -16.54 -19.70
C THR A 112 11.88 -15.03 -19.43
N LEU A 113 11.62 -14.60 -18.20
CA LEU A 113 11.60 -13.20 -17.78
C LEU A 113 13.00 -12.62 -17.46
N GLY A 114 14.05 -13.43 -17.60
CA GLY A 114 15.44 -13.03 -17.35
C GLY A 114 15.78 -12.76 -15.89
N VAL A 115 14.98 -13.26 -14.94
CA VAL A 115 15.22 -13.07 -13.50
C VAL A 115 16.17 -14.15 -12.98
N LYS A 116 17.23 -13.75 -12.27
CA LYS A 116 18.29 -14.64 -11.75
C LYS A 116 18.40 -14.56 -10.23
N ASN A 117 19.14 -15.49 -9.64
CA ASN A 117 19.46 -15.55 -8.20
C ASN A 117 18.22 -15.71 -7.29
N ILE A 118 17.24 -16.49 -7.75
CA ILE A 118 16.00 -16.73 -7.01
C ILE A 118 16.16 -17.93 -6.08
N ARG A 119 15.80 -17.73 -4.82
CA ARG A 119 15.79 -18.79 -3.80
C ARG A 119 14.41 -19.45 -3.75
N PHE A 120 14.14 -20.27 -4.77
CA PHE A 120 12.82 -20.90 -4.96
C PHE A 120 12.35 -21.72 -3.74
N GLN A 121 13.26 -22.43 -3.07
CA GLN A 121 12.91 -23.22 -1.90
C GLN A 121 12.47 -22.34 -0.72
N ALA A 122 13.17 -21.22 -0.48
CA ALA A 122 12.78 -20.28 0.57
C ALA A 122 11.38 -19.68 0.33
N ILE A 123 11.00 -19.45 -0.94
CA ILE A 123 9.65 -19.01 -1.30
C ILE A 123 8.63 -20.10 -0.98
N LYS A 124 8.91 -21.35 -1.35
CA LYS A 124 8.04 -22.48 -1.03
C LYS A 124 7.85 -22.65 0.48
N ASP A 125 8.96 -22.65 1.22
CA ASP A 125 8.94 -22.83 2.68
C ASP A 125 8.16 -21.70 3.37
N ALA A 126 8.26 -20.46 2.86
CA ALA A 126 7.47 -19.34 3.35
C ALA A 126 5.98 -19.54 3.11
N ILE A 127 5.56 -19.93 1.90
CA ILE A 127 4.15 -20.19 1.59
C ILE A 127 3.60 -21.34 2.45
N ASP A 128 4.33 -22.45 2.52
CA ASP A 128 3.94 -23.64 3.29
C ASP A 128 3.82 -23.34 4.80
N SER A 129 4.55 -22.35 5.32
CA SER A 129 4.52 -21.99 6.74
C SER A 129 3.18 -21.39 7.18
N GLY A 130 2.40 -20.81 6.26
CA GLY A 130 1.17 -20.09 6.55
C GLY A 130 1.34 -18.80 7.36
N LEU A 131 2.58 -18.33 7.58
CA LEU A 131 2.90 -17.14 8.40
C LEU A 131 2.86 -15.82 7.62
N TYR A 132 2.60 -15.89 6.31
CA TYR A 132 2.63 -14.74 5.41
C TYR A 132 1.30 -14.66 4.66
N HIS A 133 0.82 -13.44 4.44
CA HIS A 133 -0.52 -13.15 3.91
C HIS A 133 -0.52 -12.17 2.74
N SER A 134 0.67 -11.71 2.32
CA SER A 134 0.85 -10.83 1.17
C SER A 134 2.20 -11.09 0.49
N LEU A 135 2.34 -10.78 -0.80
CA LEU A 135 3.65 -10.88 -1.47
C LEU A 135 4.71 -10.07 -0.73
N SER A 136 4.38 -8.86 -0.29
CA SER A 136 5.30 -7.98 0.44
C SER A 136 5.78 -8.59 1.75
N SER A 137 4.91 -9.30 2.47
CA SER A 137 5.28 -9.96 3.73
C SER A 137 6.32 -11.08 3.55
N LEU A 138 6.41 -11.70 2.37
CA LEU A 138 7.43 -12.71 2.05
C LEU A 138 8.86 -12.16 2.22
N LEU A 139 9.07 -10.84 2.10
CA LEU A 139 10.39 -10.24 2.33
C LEU A 139 10.90 -10.45 3.76
N LYS A 140 10.00 -10.66 4.73
CA LYS A 140 10.35 -10.99 6.12
C LYS A 140 10.83 -12.45 6.26
N ALA A 141 10.62 -13.30 5.26
CA ALA A 141 10.96 -14.71 5.33
C ALA A 141 12.46 -14.96 5.16
N PRO A 142 13.05 -15.90 5.95
CA PRO A 142 14.46 -16.24 5.85
C PRO A 142 14.86 -16.61 4.42
N GLY A 143 15.81 -15.85 3.86
CA GLY A 143 16.36 -16.13 2.55
C GLY A 143 15.51 -15.65 1.37
N ILE A 144 14.44 -14.89 1.59
CA ILE A 144 13.78 -14.11 0.55
C ILE A 144 14.37 -12.69 0.57
N GLY A 145 14.89 -12.25 -0.57
CA GLY A 145 15.34 -10.87 -0.76
C GLY A 145 14.62 -10.24 -1.95
N ASP A 146 14.93 -8.98 -2.24
CA ASP A 146 14.22 -8.17 -3.25
C ASP A 146 14.09 -8.86 -4.62
N LYS A 147 15.11 -9.63 -5.03
CA LYS A 147 15.07 -10.37 -6.30
C LYS A 147 14.09 -11.54 -6.30
N SER A 148 14.01 -12.28 -5.19
CA SER A 148 13.00 -13.33 -4.98
C SER A 148 11.59 -12.72 -4.96
N LEU A 149 11.42 -11.60 -4.27
CA LEU A 149 10.15 -10.88 -4.23
C LEU A 149 9.74 -10.35 -5.61
N GLU A 150 10.67 -9.74 -6.34
CA GLU A 150 10.47 -9.27 -7.72
C GLU A 150 10.05 -10.41 -8.65
N ALA A 151 10.64 -11.59 -8.50
CA ALA A 151 10.25 -12.78 -9.26
C ALA A 151 8.79 -13.18 -8.99
N CYS A 152 8.36 -13.19 -7.73
CA CYS A 152 6.98 -13.47 -7.36
C CYS A 152 6.01 -12.45 -7.99
N PHE A 153 6.28 -11.15 -7.86
CA PHE A 153 5.45 -10.11 -8.48
C PHE A 153 5.35 -10.24 -10.00
N ARG A 154 6.46 -10.57 -10.68
CA ARG A 154 6.46 -10.73 -12.13
C ARG A 154 5.68 -11.98 -12.55
N LEU A 155 5.83 -13.10 -11.83
CA LEU A 155 5.06 -14.33 -12.05
C LEU A 155 3.55 -14.07 -11.93
N VAL A 156 3.14 -13.42 -10.85
CA VAL A 156 1.74 -13.10 -10.62
C VAL A 156 1.19 -12.18 -11.72
N LYS A 157 1.96 -11.18 -12.16
CA LYS A 157 1.56 -10.31 -13.27
C LYS A 157 1.48 -11.04 -14.62
N SER A 158 2.19 -12.15 -14.81
CA SER A 158 2.10 -12.97 -16.02
C SER A 158 1.03 -14.06 -15.95
N MET A 159 0.42 -14.29 -14.79
CA MET A 159 -0.76 -15.14 -14.71
C MET A 159 -1.92 -14.45 -15.47
N PRO A 160 -2.79 -15.22 -16.15
CA PRO A 160 -3.98 -14.65 -16.76
C PRO A 160 -4.76 -13.91 -15.67
N GLN A 161 -4.98 -12.60 -15.83
CA GLN A 161 -5.82 -11.87 -14.90
C GLN A 161 -7.20 -12.54 -14.92
N ARG A 162 -7.61 -13.10 -13.79
CA ARG A 162 -9.03 -13.39 -13.59
C ARG A 162 -9.71 -12.03 -13.64
N LEU A 163 -10.50 -11.81 -14.69
CA LEU A 163 -11.42 -10.69 -14.77
C LEU A 163 -12.36 -10.83 -13.56
N PHE A 164 -12.15 -9.99 -12.55
CA PHE A 164 -13.22 -9.62 -11.64
C PHE A 164 -14.11 -8.61 -12.33
#